data_AF-A0A7W9E9C9-F1
#
_entry.id   AF-A0A7W9E9C9-F1
#
_cell.length_a   1.000
_cell.length_b   1.000
_cell.length_c   1.000
_cell.angle_alpha   90.00
_cell.angle_beta   90.00
_cell.angle_gamma   90.00
#
_symmetry.space_group_name_H-M   'P 1'
#
loop_
_entity.id
_entity.type
_entity.pdbx_description
1 polymer ?
#
loop_
_entity_poly.entity_id
_entity_poly.type
_entity_poly.pdbx_seq_one_letter_code
_entity_poly.pdbx_strand_id
1 'polypeptide(L)'
;MDGAPAPIDQVAAVRDALGDGPDVICDGGVRRGSDIVKALALGATACSIGRPYLYGLAAAGEAGVARTLKILRDEFERTLALAGVPDIQTLARRHIRHRPR
;
A
#
# COMPACT_ATOMS: atom_id res chain seq x y z
N MET A 1 16.28 5.55 3.09
CA MET A 1 17.59 6.24 3.13
C MET A 1 18.42 5.74 1.97
N ASP A 2 19.40 6.51 1.52
CA ASP A 2 20.24 6.11 0.39
C ASP A 2 20.98 4.81 0.74
N GLY A 3 20.88 3.81 -0.16
CA GLY A 3 21.42 2.46 0.05
C GLY A 3 20.58 1.52 0.91
N ALA A 4 19.49 1.98 1.53
CA ALA A 4 18.59 1.12 2.30
C ALA A 4 17.62 0.33 1.39
N PRO A 5 17.11 -0.83 1.83
CA PRO A 5 16.07 -1.55 1.09
C PRO A 5 14.79 -0.72 0.93
N ALA A 6 13.99 -1.05 -0.09
CA ALA A 6 12.68 -0.43 -0.25
C ALA A 6 11.76 -0.84 0.92
N PRO A 7 10.93 0.07 1.46
CA PRO A 7 10.06 -0.26 2.59
C PRO A 7 9.16 -1.48 2.36
N ILE A 8 8.63 -1.64 1.14
CA ILE A 8 7.78 -2.79 0.78
C ILE A 8 8.52 -4.13 0.92
N ASP A 9 9.84 -4.16 0.69
CA ASP A 9 10.65 -5.38 0.83
C ASP A 9 10.86 -5.78 2.30
N GLN A 10 10.54 -4.90 3.25
CA GLN A 10 10.74 -5.11 4.68
C GLN A 10 9.45 -5.43 5.44
N VAL A 11 8.27 -5.19 4.85
CA VAL A 11 6.96 -5.34 5.52
C VAL A 11 6.77 -6.74 6.10
N ALA A 12 7.06 -7.78 5.32
CA ALA A 12 6.86 -9.16 5.78
C ALA A 12 7.77 -9.53 6.96
N ALA A 13 9.07 -9.18 6.88
CA ALA A 13 10.03 -9.44 7.94
C ALA A 13 9.66 -8.69 9.24
N VAL A 14 9.19 -7.45 9.12
CA VAL A 14 8.72 -6.66 10.27
C VAL A 14 7.47 -7.29 10.90
N ARG A 15 6.47 -7.70 10.10
CA ARG A 15 5.29 -8.40 10.61
C ARG A 15 5.68 -9.70 11.32
N ASP A 16 6.55 -10.51 10.71
CA ASP A 16 6.96 -11.79 11.28
C ASP A 16 7.67 -11.62 12.64
N ALA A 17 8.44 -10.53 12.80
CA ALA A 17 9.11 -10.22 14.07
C ALA A 17 8.15 -9.70 15.17
N LEU A 18 7.06 -9.01 14.79
CA LEU A 18 6.13 -8.38 15.73
C LEU A 18 4.93 -9.28 16.11
N GLY A 19 4.62 -10.30 15.30
CA GLY A 19 3.36 -11.04 15.40
C GLY A 19 2.15 -10.15 15.08
N ASP A 20 0.93 -10.55 15.46
CA ASP A 20 -0.31 -9.88 15.05
C ASP A 20 -0.76 -8.71 15.95
N GLY A 21 -0.02 -8.40 17.02
CA GLY A 21 -0.44 -7.39 18.01
C GLY A 21 -0.28 -5.95 17.51
N PRO A 22 0.93 -5.51 17.15
CA PRO A 22 1.17 -4.13 16.73
C PRO A 22 0.70 -3.84 15.31
N ASP A 23 0.26 -2.60 15.10
CA ASP A 23 -0.01 -2.09 13.76
C ASP A 23 1.27 -1.85 12.98
N VAL A 24 1.29 -2.33 11.73
CA VAL A 24 2.39 -2.11 10.79
C VAL A 24 1.89 -1.19 9.69
N ILE A 25 2.34 0.06 9.68
CA ILE A 25 2.00 1.04 8.64
C ILE A 25 3.14 1.11 7.62
N CYS A 26 2.86 0.78 6.36
CA CYS A 26 3.83 0.87 5.28
C CYS A 26 3.81 2.27 4.63
N ASP A 27 4.94 2.97 4.65
CA ASP A 27 5.15 4.22 3.89
C ASP A 27 6.35 4.08 2.95
N GLY A 28 6.43 4.95 1.96
CA GLY A 28 7.56 5.08 1.06
C GLY A 28 7.31 4.35 -0.25
N GLY A 29 6.82 5.09 -1.24
CA GLY A 29 6.66 4.60 -2.60
C GLY A 29 5.25 4.13 -2.99
N VAL A 30 4.26 4.24 -2.09
CA VAL A 30 2.84 3.94 -2.43
C VAL A 30 2.30 4.96 -3.44
N ARG A 31 2.04 4.54 -4.68
CA ARG A 31 1.58 5.43 -5.76
C ARG A 31 0.35 4.90 -6.50
N ARG A 32 0.03 3.61 -6.33
CA ARG A 32 -1.11 2.94 -6.94
C ARG A 32 -1.91 2.16 -5.91
N GLY A 33 -3.17 1.90 -6.23
CA GLY A 33 -4.01 1.00 -5.42
C GLY A 33 -3.40 -0.40 -5.26
N SER A 34 -2.70 -0.90 -6.29
CA SER A 34 -2.00 -2.19 -6.24
C SER A 34 -0.83 -2.22 -5.26
N ASP A 35 -0.22 -1.08 -4.95
CA ASP A 35 0.88 -1.02 -3.97
C ASP A 35 0.32 -1.22 -2.56
N ILE A 36 -0.86 -0.65 -2.29
CA ILE A 36 -1.60 -0.84 -1.03
C ILE A 36 -1.96 -2.32 -0.87
N VAL A 37 -2.57 -2.94 -1.89
CA VAL A 37 -2.91 -4.37 -1.85
C VAL A 37 -1.68 -5.25 -1.56
N LYS A 38 -0.53 -4.97 -2.19
CA LYS A 38 0.70 -5.74 -1.93
C LYS A 38 1.20 -5.57 -0.50
N ALA A 39 1.21 -4.35 0.03
CA ALA A 39 1.65 -4.10 1.40
C ALA A 39 0.78 -4.82 2.43
N LEU A 40 -0.54 -4.75 2.26
CA LEU A 40 -1.49 -5.44 3.13
C LEU A 40 -1.33 -6.97 3.03
N ALA A 41 -1.19 -7.51 1.80
CA ALA A 41 -0.92 -8.93 1.60
C ALA A 41 0.38 -9.41 2.26
N LEU A 42 1.38 -8.53 2.43
CA LEU A 42 2.64 -8.83 3.12
C LEU A 42 2.53 -8.76 4.64
N GLY A 43 1.46 -8.17 5.18
CA GLY A 43 1.18 -8.10 6.62
C GLY A 43 1.09 -6.68 7.19
N ALA A 44 1.11 -5.64 6.35
CA ALA A 44 0.81 -4.29 6.83
C ALA A 44 -0.66 -4.18 7.27
N THR A 45 -0.95 -3.39 8.30
CA THR A 45 -2.32 -3.00 8.67
C THR A 45 -2.84 -1.91 7.73
N ALA A 46 -1.98 -0.95 7.37
CA ALA A 46 -2.34 0.20 6.57
C ALA A 46 -1.15 0.71 5.75
N CYS A 47 -1.42 1.65 4.86
CA CYS A 47 -0.40 2.41 4.13
C CYS A 47 -0.58 3.90 4.37
N SER A 48 0.52 4.65 4.41
CA SER A 48 0.49 6.10 4.30
C SER A 48 0.99 6.56 2.94
N ILE A 49 0.64 7.80 2.58
CA ILE A 49 1.11 8.48 1.37
C ILE A 49 1.71 9.83 1.76
N GLY A 50 2.82 10.20 1.13
CA GLY A 50 3.43 11.52 1.26
C GLY A 50 3.25 12.38 0.01
N ARG A 51 4.21 12.26 -0.91
CA ARG A 51 4.24 13.05 -2.16
C ARG A 51 2.94 13.08 -2.98
N PRO A 52 2.16 11.99 -3.14
CA PRO A 52 0.96 12.02 -3.97
C PRO A 52 -0.05 13.10 -3.56
N TYR A 53 -0.41 13.19 -2.28
CA TYR A 53 -1.40 14.18 -1.85
C TYR A 53 -0.83 15.60 -1.94
N LEU A 54 0.47 15.79 -1.72
CA LEU A 54 1.13 17.09 -1.90
C LEU A 54 1.12 17.56 -3.35
N TYR A 55 1.27 16.63 -4.30
CA TYR A 55 1.15 16.94 -5.73
C TYR A 55 -0.29 17.31 -6.10
N GLY A 56 -1.28 16.61 -5.55
CA GLY A 56 -2.68 17.00 -5.66
C GLY A 56 -2.93 18.40 -5.10
N LEU A 57 -2.42 18.67 -3.90
CA LEU A 57 -2.53 19.96 -3.22
C LEU A 57 -1.94 21.09 -4.06
N ALA A 58 -0.75 20.90 -4.63
CA ALA A 58 -0.10 21.91 -5.47
C ALA A 58 -0.86 22.15 -6.80
N ALA A 59 -1.49 21.11 -7.35
CA ALA A 59 -2.18 21.21 -8.64
C ALA A 59 -3.56 21.89 -8.54
N ALA A 60 -4.32 21.64 -7.47
CA ALA A 60 -5.70 22.13 -7.37
C ALA A 60 -6.20 22.29 -5.92
N GLY A 61 -5.29 22.55 -4.97
CA GLY A 61 -5.65 22.70 -3.57
C GLY A 61 -6.34 21.46 -2.99
N GLU A 62 -7.32 21.68 -2.12
CA GLU A 62 -8.14 20.62 -1.51
C GLU A 62 -8.76 19.68 -2.55
N ALA A 63 -9.30 20.21 -3.65
CA ALA A 63 -9.91 19.40 -4.71
C ALA A 63 -8.91 18.43 -5.35
N GLY A 64 -7.65 18.84 -5.48
CA GLY A 64 -6.58 17.98 -5.99
C GLY A 64 -6.17 16.89 -5.00
N VAL A 65 -6.18 17.18 -3.69
CA VAL A 65 -6.01 16.17 -2.63
C VAL A 65 -7.14 15.14 -2.68
N ALA A 66 -8.39 15.61 -2.69
CA ALA A 66 -9.58 14.75 -2.76
C ALA A 66 -9.55 13.85 -4.01
N ARG A 67 -9.19 14.40 -5.17
CA ARG A 67 -9.02 13.63 -6.41
C ARG A 67 -7.92 12.58 -6.30
N THR A 68 -6.80 12.90 -5.67
CA THR A 68 -5.69 11.94 -5.45
C THR A 68 -6.13 10.76 -4.60
N LEU A 69 -6.81 11.04 -3.48
CA LEU A 69 -7.36 10.00 -2.60
C LEU A 69 -8.41 9.14 -3.33
N LYS A 70 -9.28 9.77 -4.13
CA LYS A 70 -10.26 9.05 -4.95
C LYS A 70 -9.60 8.10 -5.94
N ILE A 71 -8.57 8.54 -6.66
CA ILE A 71 -7.85 7.69 -7.63
C ILE A 71 -7.25 6.46 -6.92
N LEU A 72 -6.58 6.67 -5.78
CA LEU A 72 -5.98 5.56 -5.04
C LEU A 72 -7.04 4.57 -4.55
N ARG A 73 -8.19 5.06 -4.05
CA ARG A 73 -9.31 4.23 -3.63
C ARG A 73 -9.91 3.43 -4.79
N ASP A 74 -10.21 4.10 -5.90
CA ASP A 74 -10.77 3.45 -7.10
C ASP A 74 -9.83 2.35 -7.64
N GLU A 75 -8.52 2.61 -7.66
CA GLU A 75 -7.52 1.62 -8.06
C GLU A 75 -7.40 0.46 -7.06
N PHE A 76 -7.50 0.73 -5.76
CA PHE A 76 -7.44 -0.28 -4.71
C PHE A 76 -8.63 -1.25 -4.82
N GLU A 77 -9.85 -0.72 -4.89
CA GLU A 77 -11.09 -1.50 -5.07
C GLU A 77 -11.04 -2.32 -6.37
N ARG A 78 -10.57 -1.71 -7.47
CA ARG A 78 -10.39 -2.40 -8.76
C ARG A 78 -9.36 -3.54 -8.67
N THR A 79 -8.27 -3.32 -7.95
CA THR A 79 -7.23 -4.35 -7.79
C THR A 79 -7.75 -5.55 -6.99
N LEU A 80 -8.50 -5.31 -5.90
CA LEU A 80 -9.14 -6.37 -5.13
C LEU A 80 -10.14 -7.18 -5.98
N ALA A 81 -10.99 -6.47 -6.74
CA ALA A 81 -11.97 -7.11 -7.63
C ALA A 81 -11.29 -8.00 -8.69
N LEU A 82 -10.24 -7.49 -9.35
CA LEU A 82 -9.48 -8.25 -10.34
C LEU A 82 -8.68 -9.42 -9.74
N ALA A 83 -8.29 -9.31 -8.48
CA ALA A 83 -7.61 -10.38 -7.74
C ALA A 83 -8.58 -11.44 -7.19
N GLY A 84 -9.90 -11.24 -7.31
CA GLY A 84 -10.90 -12.13 -6.74
C GLY A 84 -10.93 -12.11 -5.21
N VAL A 85 -10.55 -10.98 -4.59
CA VAL A 85 -10.52 -10.80 -3.14
C VAL A 85 -11.69 -9.91 -2.72
N PRO A 86 -12.80 -10.47 -2.21
CA PRO A 86 -14.01 -9.71 -1.87
C PRO A 86 -13.90 -8.97 -0.54
N ASP A 87 -12.99 -9.40 0.34
CA ASP A 87 -12.77 -8.83 1.66
C ASP A 87 -11.26 -8.70 1.93
N ILE A 88 -10.85 -7.51 2.35
CA ILE A 88 -9.47 -7.19 2.71
C ILE A 88 -8.92 -8.10 3.81
N GLN A 89 -9.78 -8.61 4.70
CA GLN A 89 -9.38 -9.54 5.78
C GLN A 89 -8.95 -10.91 5.23
N THR A 90 -9.37 -11.25 4.01
CA THR A 90 -8.97 -12.51 3.36
C THR A 90 -7.66 -12.38 2.58
N LEU A 91 -7.14 -11.15 2.44
CA LEU A 91 -5.89 -10.87 1.77
C LEU A 91 -4.72 -11.46 2.55
N ALA A 92 -3.75 -12.02 1.82
CA ALA A 92 -2.67 -12.81 2.38
C ALA A 92 -1.52 -12.94 1.37
N ARG A 93 -0.35 -13.35 1.84
CA ARG A 93 0.88 -13.52 1.03
C ARG A 93 0.68 -14.37 -0.23
N ARG A 94 -0.25 -15.34 -0.22
CA ARG A 94 -0.60 -16.17 -1.39
C ARG A 94 -1.12 -15.40 -2.61
N HIS A 95 -1.65 -14.19 -2.42
CA HIS A 95 -2.21 -13.38 -3.52
C HIS A 95 -1.14 -12.60 -4.29
N ILE A 96 0.10 -12.62 -3.81
CA ILE A 96 1.23 -11.91 -4.42
C ILE A 96 2.35 -12.89 -4.72
N ARG A 97 3.12 -12.62 -5.77
CA ARG A 97 4.33 -13.37 -6.11
C ARG A 97 5.52 -12.42 -6.16
N HIS A 98 6.61 -12.79 -5.52
CA HIS A 98 7.87 -12.10 -5.71
C HIS A 98 8.45 -12.46 -7.07
N ARG A 99 8.84 -11.44 -7.83
CA ARG A 99 9.67 -11.65 -9.01
C ARG A 99 11.13 -11.71 -8.55
N PRO A 100 11.90 -12.75 -8.90
CA PRO A 100 13.33 -12.75 -8.65
C PRO A 100 13.96 -11.52 -9.32
N ARG A 101 14.95 -10.92 -8.66
CA ARG A 101 15.72 -9.78 -9.18
C ARG A 101 16.78 -10.26 -10.15
#